data_AF-A0A4V2QB68-F1
#
_entry.id   AF-A0A4V2QB68-F1
#
_cell.length_a   1.000
_cell.length_b   1.000
_cell.length_c   1.000
_cell.angle_alpha   90.00
_cell.angle_beta   90.00
_cell.angle_gamma   90.00
#
_symmetry.space_group_name_H-M   'P 1'
#
loop_
_entity.id
_entity.type
_entity.pdbx_description
1 polymer ?
#
loop_
_entity_poly.entity_id
_entity_poly.type
_entity_poly.pdbx_seq_one_letter_code
_entity_poly.pdbx_strand_id
1 'polypeptide(L)'
;MKKKLLFFLSLIVVAFICFAAIAMMKGMHSEDVILNQTNNVFDGTIGDIPARMMIYRDGSRLTAYYIFKNDNTEYSLTGSYNRITRHFKLSNNDKTILLNGSIHPNAESKDYYILTGSYYSPEADTESGFNLIPAWGLDGEDKDSIYQYLGYDTAQVDAFTDHVIELVRADDREALSQLMSYPLSVVVEGEQMLLNNEQEFLAQYDDIMTADFKSSLTNSFTRYLWGNYNGIQLGDNGRGFLFYKGSEDKDMKIISISNNSPDFSYPSNEDNGITQG
;
A
#
# COMPACT_ATOMS: atom_id res chain seq x y z
N MET A 1 33.20 33.03 -16.78
CA MET A 1 32.35 32.14 -17.60
C MET A 1 32.36 30.68 -17.10
N LYS A 2 31.95 30.39 -15.86
CA LYS A 2 31.90 29.00 -15.32
C LYS A 2 30.75 28.76 -14.32
N LYS A 3 29.62 29.46 -14.47
CA LYS A 3 28.45 29.32 -13.54
C LYS A 3 27.11 29.04 -14.23
N LYS A 4 27.09 28.65 -15.51
CA LYS A 4 25.84 28.35 -16.24
C LYS A 4 25.71 26.91 -16.78
N LEU A 5 26.61 25.98 -16.40
CA LEU A 5 26.63 24.64 -16.98
C LEU A 5 26.31 23.49 -15.99
N LEU A 6 25.91 23.78 -14.75
CA LEU A 6 25.56 22.73 -13.78
C LEU A 6 24.05 22.60 -13.52
N PHE A 7 23.22 23.52 -14.01
CA PHE A 7 21.77 23.49 -13.79
C PHE A 7 20.98 22.78 -14.91
N PHE A 8 21.66 22.28 -15.94
CA PHE A 8 21.02 21.66 -17.10
C PHE A 8 21.03 20.12 -17.09
N LEU A 9 21.66 19.48 -16.09
CA LEU A 9 21.69 18.01 -15.99
C LEU A 9 20.67 17.41 -15.00
N SER A 10 20.10 18.19 -14.07
CA SER A 10 19.15 17.63 -13.08
C SER A 10 17.68 17.67 -13.50
N LEU A 11 17.33 18.40 -14.57
CA LEU A 11 15.94 18.43 -15.07
C LEU A 11 15.64 17.30 -16.08
N ILE A 12 16.65 16.72 -16.72
CA ILE A 12 16.47 15.69 -17.75
C ILE A 12 16.25 14.30 -17.15
N VAL A 13 16.70 14.05 -15.90
CA VAL A 13 16.56 12.73 -15.26
C VAL A 13 15.19 12.55 -14.60
N VAL A 14 14.51 13.61 -14.16
CA VAL A 14 13.19 13.50 -13.51
C VAL A 14 12.06 13.38 -14.53
N ALA A 15 12.19 13.97 -15.72
CA ALA A 15 11.18 13.89 -16.77
C ALA A 15 11.14 12.52 -17.49
N PHE A 16 12.22 11.73 -17.44
CA PHE A 16 12.25 10.40 -18.06
C PHE A 16 11.63 9.29 -17.18
N ILE A 17 11.54 9.52 -15.86
CA ILE A 17 10.98 8.52 -14.92
C ILE A 17 9.44 8.56 -14.91
N CYS A 18 8.82 9.73 -15.09
CA CYS A 18 7.35 9.82 -15.16
C CYS A 18 6.77 9.40 -16.52
N PHE A 19 7.50 9.60 -17.62
CA PHE A 19 7.02 9.15 -18.94
C PHE A 19 7.12 7.63 -19.12
N ALA A 20 8.05 6.95 -18.45
CA ALA A 20 8.11 5.49 -18.47
C ALA A 20 6.88 4.86 -17.79
N ALA A 21 6.43 5.41 -16.65
CA ALA A 21 5.26 4.88 -15.95
C ALA A 21 3.95 5.07 -16.73
N ILE A 22 3.73 6.23 -17.36
CA ILE A 22 2.48 6.53 -18.06
C ILE A 22 2.46 5.97 -19.49
N ALA A 23 3.61 5.90 -20.19
CA ALA A 23 3.68 5.30 -21.52
C ALA A 23 3.63 3.76 -21.48
N MET A 24 4.02 3.12 -20.37
CA MET A 24 3.80 1.68 -20.18
C MET A 24 2.31 1.32 -20.08
N MET A 25 1.45 2.23 -19.58
CA MET A 25 0.01 1.95 -19.45
C MET A 25 -0.78 2.06 -20.77
N LYS A 26 -0.25 2.70 -21.82
CA LYS A 26 -0.95 2.86 -23.11
C LYS A 26 -0.60 1.81 -24.18
N GLY A 27 0.15 0.76 -23.82
CA GLY A 27 0.64 -0.26 -24.75
C GLY A 27 0.26 -1.72 -24.45
N MET A 28 -0.64 -2.00 -23.50
CA MET A 28 -0.90 -3.38 -23.06
C MET A 28 -2.28 -3.91 -23.49
N HIS A 29 -2.46 -4.20 -24.76
CA HIS A 29 -3.41 -5.25 -25.15
C HIS A 29 -2.75 -6.63 -24.99
N SER A 30 -2.38 -7.08 -23.78
CA SER A 30 -2.13 -8.51 -23.48
C SER A 30 -1.61 -8.91 -22.08
N GLU A 31 -1.12 -8.03 -21.20
CA GLU A 31 -0.41 -8.54 -20.00
C GLU A 31 -1.34 -8.99 -18.86
N ASP A 32 -0.97 -10.10 -18.22
CA ASP A 32 -1.66 -10.68 -17.07
C ASP A 32 -1.53 -9.73 -15.86
N VAL A 33 -2.60 -9.52 -15.09
CA VAL A 33 -2.53 -8.68 -13.87
C VAL A 33 -1.84 -9.34 -12.68
N ILE A 34 -1.60 -10.65 -12.75
CA ILE A 34 -0.69 -11.34 -11.83
C ILE A 34 0.67 -11.43 -12.53
N LEU A 35 1.53 -10.45 -12.29
CA LEU A 35 2.86 -10.39 -12.89
C LEU A 35 3.76 -11.52 -12.37
N ASN A 36 4.67 -12.01 -13.23
CA ASN A 36 5.59 -13.09 -12.85
C ASN A 36 6.70 -12.51 -11.98
N GLN A 37 7.12 -13.25 -10.96
CA GLN A 37 8.21 -12.85 -10.06
C GLN A 37 8.00 -11.48 -9.42
N THR A 38 6.75 -11.18 -9.08
CA THR A 38 6.34 -9.94 -8.41
C THR A 38 5.29 -10.29 -7.37
N ASN A 39 5.35 -9.63 -6.21
CA ASN A 39 4.27 -9.69 -5.23
C ASN A 39 3.18 -8.71 -5.66
N ASN A 40 2.06 -9.22 -6.16
CA ASN A 40 0.94 -8.42 -6.64
C ASN A 40 -0.08 -8.26 -5.51
N VAL A 41 -0.38 -7.03 -5.10
CA VAL A 41 -1.38 -6.73 -4.07
C VAL A 41 -2.69 -6.37 -4.73
N PHE A 42 -3.78 -6.96 -4.22
CA PHE A 42 -5.15 -6.72 -4.63
C PHE A 42 -6.00 -6.38 -3.42
N ASP A 43 -6.91 -5.42 -3.59
CA ASP A 43 -7.89 -5.03 -2.59
C ASP A 43 -9.30 -5.30 -3.11
N GLY A 44 -10.25 -5.55 -2.22
CA GLY A 44 -11.65 -5.72 -2.59
C GLY A 44 -12.41 -6.44 -1.50
N THR A 45 -13.23 -7.43 -1.88
CA THR A 45 -14.02 -8.20 -0.94
C THR A 45 -13.93 -9.70 -1.17
N ILE A 46 -14.07 -10.44 -0.07
CA ILE A 46 -14.40 -11.85 -0.06
C ILE A 46 -15.71 -11.96 0.73
N GLY A 47 -16.78 -12.38 0.05
CA GLY A 47 -18.15 -12.12 0.48
C GLY A 47 -18.38 -10.60 0.59
N ASP A 48 -18.95 -10.18 1.71
CA ASP A 48 -19.18 -8.77 2.05
C ASP A 48 -18.06 -8.16 2.90
N ILE A 49 -16.99 -8.92 3.17
CA ILE A 49 -15.91 -8.49 4.06
C ILE A 49 -14.76 -7.92 3.22
N PRO A 50 -14.31 -6.67 3.50
CA PRO A 50 -13.13 -6.12 2.88
C PRO A 50 -11.90 -7.00 3.11
N ALA A 51 -11.20 -7.31 2.03
CA ALA A 51 -10.04 -8.20 2.04
C ALA A 51 -8.90 -7.60 1.21
N ARG A 52 -7.67 -7.90 1.62
CA ARG A 52 -6.45 -7.63 0.86
C ARG A 52 -5.74 -8.94 0.61
N MET A 53 -5.24 -9.12 -0.61
CA MET A 53 -4.49 -10.30 -1.01
C MET A 53 -3.18 -9.92 -1.68
N MET A 54 -2.09 -10.50 -1.20
CA MET A 54 -0.80 -10.48 -1.90
C MET A 54 -0.61 -11.83 -2.62
N ILE A 55 -0.35 -11.81 -3.92
CA ILE A 55 -0.12 -13.00 -4.75
C ILE A 55 1.22 -12.89 -5.45
N TYR A 56 2.10 -13.86 -5.19
CA TYR A 56 3.33 -14.09 -5.94
C TYR A 56 3.12 -15.18 -6.99
N ARG A 57 3.65 -14.96 -8.19
CA ARG A 57 3.62 -15.94 -9.28
C ARG A 57 5.02 -16.36 -9.71
N ASP A 58 5.21 -17.67 -9.82
CA ASP A 58 6.39 -18.28 -10.45
C ASP A 58 5.94 -19.27 -11.54
N GLY A 59 5.94 -18.78 -12.77
CA GLY A 59 5.41 -19.52 -13.91
C GLY A 59 3.91 -19.75 -13.77
N SER A 60 3.51 -21.01 -13.59
CA SER A 60 2.13 -21.41 -13.30
C SER A 60 1.86 -21.62 -11.82
N ARG A 61 2.86 -21.54 -10.94
CA ARG A 61 2.68 -21.68 -9.50
C ARG A 61 2.28 -20.34 -8.90
N LEU A 62 1.33 -20.37 -7.97
CA LEU A 62 0.94 -19.22 -7.16
C LEU A 62 1.21 -19.52 -5.68
N THR A 63 1.73 -18.51 -5.00
CA THR A 63 1.72 -18.40 -3.54
C THR A 63 0.96 -17.14 -3.20
N ALA A 64 -0.05 -17.24 -2.33
CA ALA A 64 -0.89 -16.12 -1.97
C ALA A 64 -1.07 -16.04 -0.46
N TYR A 65 -1.27 -14.83 0.02
CA TYR A 65 -1.64 -14.55 1.39
C TYR A 65 -2.76 -13.53 1.37
N TYR A 66 -3.79 -13.73 2.18
CA TYR A 66 -4.87 -12.76 2.30
C TYR A 66 -5.20 -12.49 3.76
N ILE A 67 -5.69 -11.29 4.01
CA ILE A 67 -6.19 -10.81 5.29
C ILE A 67 -7.58 -10.20 5.11
N PHE A 68 -8.40 -10.30 6.14
CA PHE A 68 -9.62 -9.51 6.26
C PHE A 68 -9.34 -8.24 7.07
N LYS A 69 -10.03 -7.16 6.74
CA LYS A 69 -9.83 -5.85 7.39
C LYS A 69 -10.25 -5.85 8.88
N ASN A 70 -11.12 -6.77 9.29
CA ASN A 70 -11.70 -6.80 10.64
C ASN A 70 -10.78 -7.44 11.70
N ASP A 71 -9.95 -8.42 11.31
CA ASP A 71 -9.14 -9.19 12.25
C ASP A 71 -7.65 -9.25 11.90
N ASN A 72 -7.28 -8.86 10.67
CA ASN A 72 -5.92 -9.00 10.12
C ASN A 72 -5.35 -10.43 10.23
N THR A 73 -6.19 -11.45 10.37
CA THR A 73 -5.75 -12.84 10.36
C THR A 73 -5.23 -13.18 8.98
N GLU A 74 -3.96 -13.60 8.90
CA GLU A 74 -3.32 -13.96 7.64
C GLU A 74 -3.57 -15.43 7.30
N TYR A 75 -4.05 -15.65 6.08
CA TYR A 75 -4.29 -16.98 5.52
C TYR A 75 -3.34 -17.23 4.35
N SER A 76 -2.54 -18.29 4.46
CA SER A 76 -1.63 -18.71 3.40
C SER A 76 -2.29 -19.71 2.45
N LEU A 77 -2.12 -19.47 1.15
CA LEU A 77 -2.64 -20.32 0.08
C LEU A 77 -1.54 -20.61 -0.94
N THR A 78 -1.62 -21.79 -1.55
CA THR A 78 -0.81 -22.13 -2.72
C THR A 78 -1.69 -22.70 -3.82
N GLY A 79 -1.19 -22.66 -5.05
CA GLY A 79 -1.90 -23.31 -6.14
C GLY A 79 -1.34 -23.00 -7.51
N SER A 80 -2.23 -22.92 -8.50
CA SER A 80 -1.83 -22.80 -9.89
C SER A 80 -2.64 -21.79 -10.69
N TYR A 81 -1.99 -21.21 -11.69
CA TYR A 81 -2.54 -20.28 -12.66
C TYR A 81 -2.36 -20.83 -14.07
N ASN A 82 -3.47 -20.89 -14.81
CA ASN A 82 -3.47 -21.15 -16.24
C ASN A 82 -3.60 -19.82 -16.99
N ARG A 83 -2.51 -19.37 -17.61
CA ARG A 83 -2.44 -18.12 -18.37
C ARG A 83 -3.33 -18.09 -19.61
N ILE A 84 -3.58 -19.25 -20.23
CA ILE A 84 -4.39 -19.35 -21.45
C ILE A 84 -5.86 -19.13 -21.10
N THR A 85 -6.34 -19.82 -20.07
CA THR A 85 -7.73 -19.72 -19.62
C THR A 85 -7.95 -18.59 -18.61
N ARG A 86 -6.87 -17.93 -18.17
CA ARG A 86 -6.86 -16.91 -17.12
C ARG A 86 -7.56 -17.34 -15.84
N HIS A 87 -7.39 -18.61 -15.50
CA HIS A 87 -8.06 -19.25 -14.38
C HIS A 87 -7.03 -19.68 -13.34
N PHE A 88 -7.32 -19.46 -12.06
CA PHE A 88 -6.47 -19.89 -10.96
C PHE A 88 -7.24 -20.69 -9.92
N LYS A 89 -6.50 -21.54 -9.21
CA LYS A 89 -6.98 -22.26 -8.02
C LYS A 89 -5.96 -22.07 -6.92
N LEU A 90 -6.44 -21.72 -5.74
CA LEU A 90 -5.63 -21.56 -4.53
C LEU A 90 -6.29 -22.34 -3.39
N SER A 91 -5.48 -22.94 -2.53
CA SER A 91 -5.96 -23.61 -1.33
C SER A 91 -4.95 -23.49 -0.20
N ASN A 92 -5.42 -23.51 1.04
CA ASN A 92 -4.54 -23.71 2.18
C ASN A 92 -4.04 -25.18 2.23
N ASN A 93 -3.14 -25.48 3.15
CA ASN A 93 -2.44 -26.78 3.20
C ASN A 93 -3.37 -27.99 3.40
N ASP A 94 -4.42 -27.84 4.21
CA ASP A 94 -5.40 -28.90 4.47
C ASP A 94 -6.58 -28.89 3.49
N LYS A 95 -6.60 -27.94 2.54
CA LYS A 95 -7.63 -27.75 1.50
C LYS A 95 -9.03 -27.45 2.05
N THR A 96 -9.10 -26.94 3.28
CA THR A 96 -10.35 -26.48 3.87
C THR A 96 -10.76 -25.10 3.34
N ILE A 97 -9.78 -24.26 2.99
CA ILE A 97 -10.00 -22.97 2.33
C ILE A 97 -9.67 -23.12 0.86
N LEU A 98 -10.61 -22.72 -0.01
CA LEU A 98 -10.50 -22.84 -1.46
C LEU A 98 -10.88 -21.52 -2.13
N LEU A 99 -10.02 -21.05 -3.03
CA LEU A 99 -10.35 -19.97 -3.96
C LEU A 99 -10.26 -20.48 -5.39
N ASN A 100 -11.34 -20.34 -6.12
CA ASN A 100 -11.44 -20.73 -7.52
C ASN A 100 -11.79 -19.50 -8.36
N GLY A 101 -10.80 -18.99 -9.09
CA GLY A 101 -10.86 -17.65 -9.64
C GLY A 101 -10.56 -17.54 -11.12
N SER A 102 -10.98 -16.42 -11.70
CA SER A 102 -10.68 -16.04 -13.07
C SER A 102 -10.33 -14.56 -13.16
N ILE A 103 -9.53 -14.21 -14.18
CA ILE A 103 -9.11 -12.85 -14.46
C ILE A 103 -9.85 -12.35 -15.70
N HIS A 104 -10.59 -11.25 -15.57
CA HIS A 104 -11.33 -10.63 -16.67
C HIS A 104 -11.27 -9.10 -16.59
N PRO A 105 -11.52 -8.38 -17.71
CA PRO A 105 -11.58 -6.93 -17.68
C PRO A 105 -12.63 -6.46 -16.67
N ASN A 106 -12.39 -5.34 -15.99
CA ASN A 106 -13.43 -4.71 -15.22
C ASN A 106 -14.54 -4.21 -16.18
N ALA A 107 -15.80 -4.47 -15.82
CA ALA A 107 -16.96 -4.02 -16.58
C ALA A 107 -17.17 -2.50 -16.48
N GLU A 108 -16.78 -1.89 -15.36
CA GLU A 108 -16.97 -0.46 -15.06
C GLU A 108 -15.81 0.41 -15.58
N SER A 109 -14.60 -0.16 -15.68
CA SER A 109 -13.44 0.48 -16.28
C SER A 109 -12.69 -0.52 -17.15
N LYS A 110 -12.37 -0.16 -18.39
CA LYS A 110 -11.57 -1.02 -19.27
C LYS A 110 -10.07 -0.92 -19.01
N ASP A 111 -9.66 -0.12 -18.03
CA ASP A 111 -8.26 0.22 -17.80
C ASP A 111 -7.53 -0.85 -16.99
N TYR A 112 -8.25 -1.75 -16.32
CA TYR A 112 -7.66 -2.85 -15.54
C TYR A 112 -8.49 -4.14 -15.58
N TYR A 113 -7.83 -5.25 -15.23
CA TYR A 113 -8.48 -6.54 -15.01
C TYR A 113 -8.67 -6.79 -13.53
N ILE A 114 -9.67 -7.60 -13.19
CA ILE A 114 -10.04 -7.95 -11.83
C ILE A 114 -10.01 -9.47 -11.64
N LEU A 115 -9.79 -9.88 -10.39
CA LEU A 115 -9.85 -11.25 -9.95
C LEU A 115 -11.22 -11.48 -9.32
N THR A 116 -12.00 -12.37 -9.90
CA THR A 116 -13.29 -12.78 -9.34
C THR A 116 -13.39 -14.29 -9.26
N GLY A 117 -14.29 -14.80 -8.43
CA GLY A 117 -14.51 -16.22 -8.33
C GLY A 117 -15.24 -16.62 -7.07
N SER A 118 -15.07 -17.89 -6.70
CA SER A 118 -15.64 -18.42 -5.48
C SER A 118 -14.61 -18.64 -4.39
N TYR A 119 -15.06 -18.39 -3.17
CA TYR A 119 -14.35 -18.58 -1.91
C TYR A 119 -15.15 -19.55 -1.06
N TYR A 120 -14.46 -20.53 -0.49
CA TYR A 120 -15.01 -21.44 0.49
C TYR A 120 -14.10 -21.49 1.72
N SER A 121 -14.70 -21.47 2.90
CA SER A 121 -14.06 -21.71 4.19
C SER A 121 -15.05 -22.45 5.10
N PRO A 122 -14.60 -23.39 5.96
CA PRO A 122 -15.48 -24.09 6.89
C PRO A 122 -16.14 -23.15 7.91
N GLU A 123 -15.48 -22.04 8.27
CA GLU A 123 -16.02 -21.08 9.25
C GLU A 123 -17.26 -20.34 8.73
N ALA A 124 -17.29 -20.06 7.42
CA ALA A 124 -18.43 -19.42 6.78
C ALA A 124 -19.58 -20.41 6.51
N ASP A 125 -19.29 -21.72 6.52
CA ASP A 125 -20.19 -22.84 6.17
C ASP A 125 -20.98 -22.61 4.85
N THR A 126 -20.49 -21.72 3.99
CA THR A 126 -21.13 -21.25 2.76
C THR A 126 -20.08 -20.80 1.74
N GLU A 127 -20.39 -21.01 0.46
CA GLU A 127 -19.59 -20.48 -0.64
C GLU A 127 -19.95 -19.00 -0.84
N SER A 128 -18.94 -18.14 -0.85
CA SER A 128 -19.06 -16.71 -1.10
C SER A 128 -18.34 -16.33 -2.39
N GLY A 129 -18.79 -15.26 -3.05
CA GLY A 129 -18.02 -14.67 -4.15
C GLY A 129 -16.82 -13.90 -3.62
N PHE A 130 -15.79 -13.68 -4.44
CA PHE A 130 -14.80 -12.63 -4.18
C PHE A 130 -14.66 -11.73 -5.40
N ASN A 131 -14.28 -10.49 -5.15
CA ASN A 131 -13.97 -9.49 -6.17
C ASN A 131 -12.77 -8.66 -5.69
N LEU A 132 -11.64 -8.80 -6.37
CA LEU A 132 -10.38 -8.18 -6.01
C LEU A 132 -9.82 -7.41 -7.20
N ILE A 133 -9.49 -6.14 -6.96
CA ILE A 133 -8.93 -5.23 -7.96
C ILE A 133 -7.43 -5.03 -7.71
N PRO A 134 -6.60 -4.85 -8.75
CA PRO A 134 -5.18 -4.57 -8.57
C PRO A 134 -4.99 -3.29 -7.75
N ALA A 135 -4.10 -3.33 -6.77
CA ALA A 135 -3.73 -2.19 -5.94
C ALA A 135 -2.30 -1.73 -6.29
N TRP A 136 -1.28 -2.51 -5.91
CA TRP A 136 0.13 -2.22 -6.21
C TRP A 136 0.98 -3.49 -6.33
N GLY A 137 2.19 -3.34 -6.85
CA GLY A 137 3.23 -4.36 -6.76
C GLY A 137 4.17 -4.08 -5.59
N LEU A 138 4.68 -5.13 -4.97
CA LEU A 138 5.77 -5.07 -4.01
C LEU A 138 6.98 -5.83 -4.57
N ASP A 139 8.16 -5.29 -4.30
CA ASP A 139 9.42 -5.94 -4.62
C ASP A 139 9.64 -7.15 -3.68
N GLY A 140 10.65 -7.98 -3.96
CA GLY A 140 10.98 -9.15 -3.15
C GLY A 140 10.62 -10.48 -3.80
N GLU A 141 11.38 -11.52 -3.45
CA GLU A 141 11.19 -12.87 -3.97
C GLU A 141 10.15 -13.67 -3.18
N ASP A 142 9.85 -13.22 -1.96
CA ASP A 142 8.91 -13.86 -1.02
C ASP A 142 8.21 -12.81 -0.14
N LYS A 143 7.29 -13.29 0.71
CA LYS A 143 6.53 -12.45 1.65
C LYS A 143 7.42 -11.74 2.65
N ASP A 144 8.55 -12.33 3.04
CA ASP A 144 9.34 -11.82 4.16
C ASP A 144 10.27 -10.69 3.73
N SER A 145 10.57 -10.60 2.44
CA SER A 145 11.53 -9.66 1.85
C SER A 145 10.92 -8.41 1.20
N ILE A 146 9.61 -8.18 1.31
CA ILE A 146 8.93 -7.14 0.50
C ILE A 146 9.31 -5.69 0.83
N TYR A 147 10.05 -5.46 1.92
CA TYR A 147 10.59 -4.15 2.31
C TYR A 147 12.11 -4.11 2.41
N GLN A 148 12.80 -5.13 1.89
CA GLN A 148 14.26 -5.27 2.05
C GLN A 148 15.03 -4.11 1.39
N TYR A 149 14.47 -3.50 0.34
CA TYR A 149 15.05 -2.32 -0.31
C TYR A 149 15.11 -1.08 0.61
N LEU A 150 14.29 -1.04 1.67
CA LEU A 150 14.36 -0.05 2.76
C LEU A 150 15.21 -0.53 3.95
N GLY A 151 15.71 -1.76 3.90
CA GLY A 151 16.49 -2.38 4.96
C GLY A 151 15.65 -2.95 6.10
N TYR A 152 14.39 -3.27 5.84
CA TYR A 152 13.48 -3.95 6.77
C TYR A 152 13.04 -5.29 6.22
N ASP A 153 12.87 -6.28 7.10
CA ASP A 153 12.02 -7.42 6.78
C ASP A 153 10.54 -7.08 7.03
N THR A 154 9.66 -7.94 6.54
CA THR A 154 8.21 -7.73 6.63
C THR A 154 7.70 -7.83 8.06
N ALA A 155 8.29 -8.69 8.88
CA ALA A 155 7.90 -8.84 10.28
C ALA A 155 8.20 -7.57 11.09
N GLN A 156 9.30 -6.87 10.81
CA GLN A 156 9.64 -5.59 11.43
C GLN A 156 8.61 -4.51 11.10
N VAL A 157 8.17 -4.43 9.84
CA VAL A 157 7.14 -3.48 9.40
C VAL A 157 5.79 -3.82 10.01
N ASP A 158 5.42 -5.09 10.02
CA ASP A 158 4.16 -5.56 10.62
C ASP A 158 4.12 -5.25 12.13
N ALA A 159 5.21 -5.53 12.85
CA ALA A 159 5.31 -5.26 14.29
C ALA A 159 5.26 -3.75 14.61
N PHE A 160 5.93 -2.92 13.82
CA PHE A 160 5.87 -1.47 13.98
C PHE A 160 4.46 -0.94 13.70
N THR A 161 3.81 -1.45 12.65
CA THR A 161 2.44 -1.09 12.28
C THR A 161 1.47 -1.45 13.39
N ASP A 162 1.57 -2.66 13.95
CA ASP A 162 0.72 -3.11 15.06
C ASP A 162 0.89 -2.23 16.29
N HIS A 163 2.14 -1.90 16.64
CA HIS A 163 2.41 -1.03 17.77
C HIS A 163 1.82 0.38 17.56
N VAL A 164 2.00 0.97 16.38
CA VAL A 164 1.39 2.28 16.06
C VAL A 164 -0.14 2.22 16.17
N ILE A 165 -0.78 1.18 15.63
CA ILE A 165 -2.23 1.02 15.71
C ILE A 165 -2.71 0.84 17.15
N GLU A 166 -1.96 0.11 17.98
CA GLU A 166 -2.24 -0.03 19.42
C GLU A 166 -2.24 1.33 20.13
N LEU A 167 -1.19 2.14 19.93
CA LEU A 167 -1.09 3.47 20.54
C LEU A 167 -2.22 4.41 20.06
N VAL A 168 -2.57 4.35 18.77
CA VAL A 168 -3.69 5.14 18.21
C VAL A 168 -5.03 4.71 18.84
N ARG A 169 -5.26 3.40 19.04
CA ARG A 169 -6.49 2.90 19.71
C ARG A 169 -6.55 3.30 21.17
N ALA A 170 -5.42 3.32 21.86
CA ALA A 170 -5.31 3.71 23.26
C ALA A 170 -5.38 5.23 23.49
N ASP A 171 -5.32 6.03 22.42
CA ASP A 171 -5.10 7.49 22.49
C ASP A 171 -3.82 7.84 23.29
N ASP A 172 -2.79 7.01 23.20
CA ASP A 172 -1.51 7.19 23.92
C ASP A 172 -0.62 8.19 23.16
N ARG A 173 -0.81 9.47 23.49
CA ARG A 173 -0.25 10.61 22.76
C ARG A 173 1.25 10.71 22.96
N GLU A 174 1.70 10.50 24.20
CA GLU A 174 3.10 10.58 24.61
C GLU A 174 3.93 9.43 24.04
N ALA A 175 3.41 8.20 24.03
CA ALA A 175 4.12 7.09 23.39
C ALA A 175 4.15 7.27 21.86
N LEU A 176 3.05 7.70 21.26
CA LEU A 176 2.99 7.92 19.81
C LEU A 176 3.97 9.02 19.36
N SER A 177 4.13 10.10 20.14
CA SER A 177 5.08 11.18 19.81
C SER A 177 6.53 10.70 19.79
N GLN A 178 6.90 9.73 20.63
CA GLN A 178 8.25 9.15 20.67
C GLN A 178 8.57 8.28 19.44
N LEU A 179 7.55 7.82 18.70
CA LEU A 179 7.72 7.10 17.44
C LEU A 179 7.98 8.03 16.26
N MET A 180 7.93 9.35 16.45
CA MET A 180 8.10 10.33 15.38
C MET A 180 9.57 10.68 15.16
N SER A 181 9.91 10.96 13.91
CA SER A 181 11.18 11.59 13.55
C SER A 181 10.95 13.08 13.37
N TYR A 182 11.54 13.87 14.27
CA TYR A 182 11.49 15.32 14.17
C TYR A 182 12.67 15.88 13.36
N PRO A 183 12.47 16.96 12.57
CA PRO A 183 11.21 17.66 12.37
C PRO A 183 10.20 16.84 11.55
N LEU A 184 8.95 16.83 12.02
CA LEU A 184 7.85 16.03 11.46
C LEU A 184 7.05 16.88 10.48
N SER A 185 6.90 16.38 9.24
CA SER A 185 6.01 16.98 8.26
C SER A 185 4.58 16.53 8.52
N VAL A 186 3.66 17.47 8.63
CA VAL A 186 2.23 17.18 8.81
C VAL A 186 1.42 17.95 7.78
N VAL A 187 0.42 17.30 7.20
CA VAL A 187 -0.56 17.94 6.31
C VAL A 187 -1.96 17.71 6.86
N VAL A 188 -2.70 18.77 7.12
CA VAL A 188 -4.10 18.70 7.57
C VAL A 188 -4.95 19.55 6.63
N GLU A 189 -5.94 18.94 5.99
CA GLU A 189 -6.82 19.61 5.01
C GLU A 189 -6.06 20.45 3.96
N GLY A 190 -4.94 19.92 3.48
CA GLY A 190 -4.06 20.56 2.49
C GLY A 190 -3.09 21.61 3.05
N GLU A 191 -3.21 21.99 4.32
CA GLU A 191 -2.26 22.88 4.98
C GLU A 191 -1.05 22.11 5.51
N GLN A 192 0.14 22.51 5.08
CA GLN A 192 1.39 21.89 5.50
C GLN A 192 1.97 22.63 6.73
N MET A 193 2.33 21.86 7.75
CA MET A 193 3.04 22.31 8.94
C MET A 193 4.27 21.45 9.20
N LEU A 194 5.28 22.04 9.83
CA LEU A 194 6.50 21.35 10.25
C LEU A 194 6.62 21.48 11.76
N LEU A 195 6.61 20.36 12.46
CA LEU A 195 6.73 20.30 13.91
C LEU A 195 8.15 19.90 14.28
N ASN A 196 8.82 20.68 15.12
CA ASN A 196 10.25 20.50 15.38
C ASN A 196 10.55 19.56 16.54
N ASN A 197 9.55 19.21 17.36
CA ASN A 197 9.72 18.43 18.58
C ASN A 197 8.38 17.82 19.05
N GLU A 198 8.48 16.95 20.06
CA GLU A 198 7.33 16.29 20.70
C GLU A 198 6.35 17.28 21.31
N GLN A 199 6.82 18.38 21.91
CA GLN A 199 5.94 19.35 22.56
C GLN A 199 5.03 20.06 21.54
N GLU A 200 5.55 20.40 20.37
CA GLU A 200 4.77 20.99 19.27
C GLU A 200 3.72 20.01 18.74
N PHE A 201 4.06 18.71 18.62
CA PHE A 201 3.09 17.69 18.25
C PHE A 201 1.99 17.52 19.29
N LEU A 202 2.33 17.39 20.58
CA LEU A 202 1.35 17.25 21.64
C LEU A 202 0.43 18.48 21.74
N ALA A 203 0.96 19.68 21.50
CA ALA A 203 0.18 20.92 21.47
C ALA A 203 -0.80 21.02 20.28
N GLN A 204 -0.60 20.23 19.22
CA GLN A 204 -1.44 20.18 18.03
C GLN A 204 -2.16 18.84 17.87
N TYR A 205 -2.06 17.96 18.88
CA TYR A 205 -2.47 16.57 18.77
C TYR A 205 -3.93 16.43 18.36
N ASP A 206 -4.84 17.14 19.02
CA ASP A 206 -6.28 16.98 18.76
C ASP A 206 -6.69 17.53 17.37
N ASP A 207 -5.94 18.49 16.82
CA ASP A 207 -6.16 19.03 15.47
C ASP A 207 -5.63 18.07 14.38
N ILE A 208 -4.52 17.36 14.67
CA ILE A 208 -3.89 16.41 13.75
C ILE A 208 -4.57 15.03 13.84
N MET A 209 -4.69 14.50 15.05
CA MET A 209 -5.17 13.17 15.42
C MET A 209 -6.66 13.17 15.78
N THR A 210 -7.47 13.76 14.89
CA THR A 210 -8.93 13.81 15.05
C THR A 210 -9.54 12.40 15.23
N ALA A 211 -10.72 12.32 15.86
CA ALA A 211 -11.41 11.05 16.06
C ALA A 211 -11.66 10.29 14.74
N ASP A 212 -12.02 11.01 13.68
CA ASP A 212 -12.19 10.46 12.34
C ASP A 212 -10.86 9.93 11.76
N PHE A 213 -9.77 10.69 11.91
CA PHE A 213 -8.46 10.25 11.43
C PHE A 213 -7.98 8.97 12.15
N LYS A 214 -8.11 8.93 13.48
CA LYS A 214 -7.81 7.73 14.26
C LYS A 214 -8.68 6.54 13.82
N SER A 215 -9.97 6.78 13.56
CA SER A 215 -10.86 5.74 13.03
C SER A 215 -10.40 5.25 11.66
N SER A 216 -9.99 6.15 10.76
CA SER A 216 -9.50 5.78 9.43
C SER A 216 -8.25 4.91 9.48
N LEU A 217 -7.29 5.23 10.37
CA LEU A 217 -6.08 4.44 10.59
C LEU A 217 -6.40 3.07 11.20
N THR A 218 -7.22 3.04 12.24
CA THR A 218 -7.52 1.79 12.96
C THR A 218 -8.40 0.82 12.18
N ASN A 219 -9.05 1.33 11.12
CA ASN A 219 -9.83 0.58 10.16
C ASN A 219 -9.10 0.39 8.82
N SER A 220 -7.83 0.80 8.65
CA SER A 220 -7.07 0.52 7.42
C SER A 220 -6.50 -0.89 7.45
N PHE A 221 -6.09 -1.40 6.28
CA PHE A 221 -5.27 -2.62 6.26
C PHE A 221 -3.90 -2.34 6.89
N THR A 222 -3.36 -3.31 7.61
CA THR A 222 -2.08 -3.18 8.34
C THR A 222 -0.96 -4.09 7.82
N ARG A 223 -1.21 -4.80 6.71
CA ARG A 223 -0.27 -5.71 6.06
C ARG A 223 -0.18 -5.43 4.58
N TYR A 224 0.95 -5.83 3.99
CA TYR A 224 1.29 -5.61 2.58
C TYR A 224 1.10 -4.14 2.17
N LEU A 225 1.45 -3.25 3.11
CA LEU A 225 1.40 -1.81 2.95
C LEU A 225 2.18 -1.39 1.72
N TRP A 226 1.65 -0.40 1.01
CA TRP A 226 2.35 0.21 -0.09
C TRP A 226 3.63 0.89 0.42
N GLY A 227 4.71 0.78 -0.35
CA GLY A 227 5.96 1.45 -0.03
C GLY A 227 6.80 1.72 -1.27
N ASN A 228 7.71 2.68 -1.13
CA ASN A 228 8.76 2.98 -2.11
C ASN A 228 9.99 3.56 -1.39
N TYR A 229 10.94 4.12 -2.14
CA TYR A 229 12.17 4.68 -1.59
C TYR A 229 11.96 5.84 -0.59
N ASN A 230 10.77 6.45 -0.53
CA ASN A 230 10.42 7.49 0.46
C ASN A 230 9.86 6.91 1.77
N GLY A 231 9.44 5.64 1.78
CA GLY A 231 8.86 5.00 2.96
C GLY A 231 7.69 4.08 2.68
N ILE A 232 7.11 3.59 3.77
CA ILE A 232 5.99 2.63 3.81
C ILE A 232 4.78 3.37 4.38
N GLN A 233 3.63 3.28 3.71
CA GLN A 233 2.44 4.03 4.07
C GLN A 233 1.44 3.15 4.83
N LEU A 234 1.08 3.58 6.04
CA LEU A 234 -0.09 3.11 6.76
C LEU A 234 -1.25 4.07 6.54
N GLY A 235 -2.42 3.56 6.15
CA GLY A 235 -3.63 4.34 5.89
C GLY A 235 -4.03 4.36 4.41
N ASP A 236 -5.20 4.92 4.12
CA ASP A 236 -5.86 4.86 2.83
C ASP A 236 -6.19 6.30 2.32
N ASN A 237 -6.34 6.49 1.01
CA ASN A 237 -6.88 7.73 0.39
C ASN A 237 -6.20 9.05 0.83
N GLY A 238 -4.86 9.08 0.85
CA GLY A 238 -4.11 10.28 1.23
C GLY A 238 -4.18 10.63 2.73
N ARG A 239 -4.76 9.75 3.54
CA ARG A 239 -4.79 9.81 5.00
C ARG A 239 -3.89 8.71 5.55
N GLY A 240 -2.93 9.08 6.38
CA GLY A 240 -2.02 8.08 6.90
C GLY A 240 -0.77 8.59 7.56
N PHE A 241 0.06 7.62 7.91
CA PHE A 241 1.43 7.82 8.34
C PHE A 241 2.40 7.30 7.28
N LEU A 242 3.49 8.03 7.07
CA LEU A 242 4.62 7.54 6.31
C LEU A 242 5.71 7.09 7.28
N PHE A 243 6.09 5.83 7.17
CA PHE A 243 7.15 5.21 7.95
C PHE A 243 8.44 5.21 7.15
N TYR A 244 9.55 5.60 7.77
CA TYR A 244 10.86 5.50 7.15
C TYR A 244 11.94 5.35 8.21
N LYS A 245 13.14 5.00 7.73
CA LYS A 245 14.33 4.80 8.53
C LYS A 245 15.01 6.12 8.87
N GLY A 246 15.17 6.41 10.15
CA GLY A 246 16.17 7.38 10.63
C GLY A 246 17.60 6.89 10.36
N SER A 247 18.52 7.79 10.00
CA SER A 247 19.83 7.44 9.43
C SER A 247 20.81 6.72 10.36
N GLU A 248 20.55 6.59 11.67
CA GLU A 248 21.56 6.13 12.64
C GLU A 248 21.15 4.91 13.48
N ASP A 249 19.92 4.86 14.02
CA ASP A 249 19.57 3.83 15.02
C ASP A 249 18.79 2.61 14.49
N LYS A 250 18.53 2.52 13.18
CA LYS A 250 17.74 1.46 12.52
C LYS A 250 16.29 1.31 12.99
N ASP A 251 15.86 2.06 13.99
CA ASP A 251 14.47 2.09 14.42
C ASP A 251 13.59 2.75 13.35
N MET A 252 12.47 2.11 13.07
CA MET A 252 11.43 2.67 12.20
C MET A 252 10.76 3.84 12.91
N LYS A 253 10.52 4.92 12.17
CA LYS A 253 9.89 6.13 12.69
C LYS A 253 8.79 6.62 11.77
N ILE A 254 7.82 7.32 12.34
CA ILE A 254 6.84 8.12 11.61
C ILE A 254 7.54 9.40 11.16
N ILE A 255 7.68 9.58 9.85
CA ILE A 255 8.35 10.75 9.26
C ILE A 255 7.38 11.77 8.68
N SER A 256 6.13 11.38 8.46
CA SER A 256 5.09 12.27 7.97
C SER A 256 3.71 11.82 8.41
N ILE A 257 2.81 12.78 8.63
CA ILE A 257 1.38 12.56 8.86
C ILE A 257 0.59 13.31 7.78
N SER A 258 -0.42 12.67 7.22
CA SER A 258 -1.39 13.33 6.35
C SER A 258 -2.80 13.00 6.85
N ASN A 259 -3.55 14.03 7.25
CA ASN A 259 -4.95 13.96 7.64
C ASN A 259 -5.74 14.94 6.75
N ASN A 260 -5.84 14.60 5.48
CA ASN A 260 -6.65 15.36 4.52
C ASN A 260 -8.06 14.77 4.43
N SER A 261 -9.06 15.56 4.04
CA SER A 261 -10.35 15.00 3.64
C SER A 261 -10.18 13.86 2.60
N PRO A 262 -11.00 12.80 2.64
CA PRO A 262 -10.98 11.73 1.63
C PRO A 262 -11.17 12.25 0.19
N ASP A 263 -11.83 13.41 0.03
CA ASP A 263 -12.05 14.06 -1.26
C ASP A 263 -10.87 14.95 -1.69
N PHE A 264 -9.83 15.06 -0.87
CA PHE A 264 -8.66 15.86 -1.18
C PHE A 264 -7.83 15.18 -2.28
N SER A 265 -7.96 15.70 -3.50
CA SER A 265 -7.00 15.43 -4.56
C SER A 265 -5.82 16.38 -4.43
N TYR A 266 -4.59 15.86 -4.38
CA TYR A 266 -3.43 16.69 -4.68
C TYR A 266 -3.65 17.32 -6.07
N PRO A 267 -3.52 18.64 -6.22
CA PRO A 267 -3.65 19.27 -7.52
C PRO A 267 -2.69 18.57 -8.49
N SER A 268 -3.21 18.13 -9.64
CA SER A 268 -2.36 17.62 -10.71
C SER A 268 -1.36 18.71 -11.07
N ASN A 269 -0.11 18.34 -11.32
CA ASN A 269 0.96 19.28 -11.70
C ASN A 269 0.69 20.03 -13.04
N GLU A 270 -0.51 19.96 -13.60
CA GLU A 270 -0.91 20.60 -14.85
C GLU A 270 -1.25 22.10 -14.68
N ASP A 271 -1.46 22.59 -13.45
CA ASP A 271 -1.88 23.98 -13.21
C ASP A 271 -0.71 24.97 -12.99
N ASN A 272 0.54 24.50 -13.04
CA ASN A 272 1.71 25.37 -13.06
C ASN A 272 2.03 25.79 -14.50
N GLY A 273 1.24 26.71 -15.03
CA GLY A 273 1.34 27.31 -16.37
C GLY A 273 2.69 28.00 -16.66
N ILE A 274 3.73 27.20 -16.88
CA ILE A 274 4.96 27.62 -17.57
C ILE A 274 4.92 26.99 -18.96
N THR A 275 4.40 27.75 -19.91
CA THR A 275 4.64 27.53 -21.34
C THR A 275 6.15 27.43 -21.58
N GLN A 276 6.64 26.24 -21.92
CA GLN A 276 8.04 26.03 -22.27
C GLN A 276 8.26 26.43 -23.74
N GLY A 277 9.13 27.42 -23.93
CA GLY A 277 9.90 27.59 -25.16
C GLY A 277 11.28 26.97 -25.03
#